data_AF-A0A2V7M8W5-F1
#
_entry.id   AF-A0A2V7M8W5-F1
#
_cell.length_a   1.000
_cell.length_b   1.000
_cell.length_c   1.000
_cell.angle_alpha   90.00
_cell.angle_beta   90.00
_cell.angle_gamma   90.00
#
_symmetry.space_group_name_H-M   'P 1'
#
loop_
_entity.id
_entity.type
_entity.pdbx_description
1 polymer ?
#
loop_
_entity_poly.entity_id
_entity_poly.type
_entity_poly.pdbx_seq_one_letter_code
_entity_poly.pdbx_strand_id
1 'polypeptide(L)'
;MKRLLRDRRAAFGIGVLVIVAGAALAGPLVSTGRPTLQRDVVATRFLRPLATDHSGSFHPLGTDRFGRDVWTRLVYGARVSLAVGGLAVLLSVVIGVLV
;
A
#
# COMPACT_ATOMS: atom_id res chain seq x y z
N MET A 1 -5.90 -19.51 -20.49
CA MET A 1 -5.99 -19.16 -19.05
C MET A 1 -5.60 -20.31 -18.11
N LYS A 2 -6.12 -21.54 -18.26
CA LYS A 2 -5.84 -22.67 -17.35
C LYS A 2 -4.35 -23.06 -17.20
N ARG A 3 -3.49 -22.71 -18.17
CA ARG A 3 -2.04 -22.98 -18.16
C ARG A 3 -1.24 -22.01 -17.27
N LEU A 4 -1.69 -20.75 -17.17
CA LEU A 4 -1.06 -19.72 -16.34
C LEU A 4 -1.34 -19.94 -14.85
N LEU A 5 -2.56 -20.36 -14.50
CA LEU A 5 -2.94 -20.69 -13.13
C LEU A 5 -2.38 -22.04 -12.63
N ARG A 6 -1.79 -22.84 -13.53
CA ARG A 6 -1.17 -24.13 -13.20
C ARG A 6 0.30 -23.98 -12.81
N ASP A 7 0.94 -22.90 -13.24
CA ASP A 7 2.28 -22.54 -12.78
C ASP A 7 2.18 -21.88 -11.40
N ARG A 8 2.71 -22.57 -10.38
CA ARG A 8 2.66 -22.13 -8.99
C ARG A 8 3.34 -20.76 -8.79
N ARG A 9 4.36 -20.45 -9.59
CA ARG A 9 5.08 -19.16 -9.51
C ARG A 9 4.24 -18.03 -10.08
N ALA A 10 3.63 -18.27 -11.24
CA ALA A 10 2.72 -17.29 -11.86
C ALA A 10 1.49 -17.06 -10.97
N ALA A 11 0.89 -18.13 -10.42
CA ALA A 11 -0.24 -18.02 -9.51
C ALA A 11 0.10 -17.23 -8.24
N PHE A 12 1.28 -17.46 -7.65
CA PHE A 12 1.75 -16.70 -6.49
C PHE A 12 1.91 -15.20 -6.82
N GLY A 13 2.58 -14.88 -7.94
CA GLY A 13 2.77 -13.49 -8.37
C GLY A 13 1.44 -12.77 -8.63
N ILE A 14 0.49 -13.43 -9.31
CA ILE A 14 -0.85 -12.90 -9.53
C ILE A 14 -1.57 -12.69 -8.21
N GLY A 15 -1.49 -13.64 -7.26
CA GLY A 15 -2.09 -13.51 -5.94
C GLY A 15 -1.56 -12.29 -5.18
N VAL A 16 -0.25 -12.10 -5.13
CA VAL A 16 0.37 -10.93 -4.49
C VAL A 16 -0.08 -9.63 -5.17
N LEU A 17 -0.07 -9.59 -6.50
CA LEU A 17 -0.52 -8.42 -7.26
C LEU A 17 -1.98 -8.08 -6.98
N VAL A 18 -2.87 -9.07 -6.94
CA VAL A 18 -4.28 -8.87 -6.63
C VAL A 18 -4.47 -8.36 -5.21
N ILE A 19 -3.72 -8.88 -4.24
CA ILE A 19 -3.78 -8.40 -2.84
C ILE A 19 -3.32 -6.94 -2.75
N VAL A 20 -2.18 -6.60 -3.37
CA VAL A 20 -1.63 -5.24 -3.34
C VAL A 20 -2.55 -4.27 -4.09
N ALA A 21 -3.06 -4.65 -5.26
CA ALA A 21 -4.02 -3.85 -6.02
C ALA A 21 -5.32 -3.67 -5.26
N GLY A 22 -5.84 -4.72 -4.64
CA GLY A 22 -7.03 -4.68 -3.79
C GLY A 22 -6.84 -3.74 -2.60
N ALA A 23 -5.74 -3.88 -1.86
CA ALA A 23 -5.42 -3.01 -0.72
C ALA A 23 -5.24 -1.54 -1.14
N ALA A 24 -4.63 -1.28 -2.29
CA ALA A 24 -4.46 0.06 -2.82
C ALA A 24 -5.80 0.69 -3.27
N LEU A 25 -6.62 -0.04 -4.03
CA LEU A 25 -7.92 0.45 -4.50
C LEU A 25 -8.88 0.67 -3.32
N ALA A 26 -8.90 -0.25 -2.36
CA ALA A 26 -9.64 -0.12 -1.11
C ALA A 26 -8.95 0.81 -0.10
N GLY A 27 -7.88 1.51 -0.48
CA GLY A 27 -7.10 2.36 0.43
C GLY A 27 -7.91 3.37 1.25
N PRO A 28 -8.94 4.04 0.70
CA PRO A 28 -9.82 4.91 1.49
C PRO A 28 -10.65 4.18 2.56
N LEU A 29 -10.92 2.89 2.38
CA LEU A 29 -11.68 2.05 3.32
C LEU A 29 -10.76 1.36 4.34
N VAL A 30 -9.53 1.06 3.93
CA VAL A 30 -8.55 0.24 4.69
C VAL A 30 -7.57 1.11 5.50
N SER A 31 -7.42 2.38 5.13
CA SER A 31 -6.63 3.37 5.85
C SER A 31 -7.52 4.50 6.34
N THR A 32 -7.60 4.65 7.66
CA THR A 32 -8.44 5.64 8.33
C THR A 32 -7.81 7.04 8.44
N GLY A 33 -6.52 7.19 8.10
CA GLY A 33 -5.77 8.43 8.28
C GLY A 33 -5.21 9.05 7.00
N ARG A 34 -4.83 10.33 7.07
CA ARG A 34 -3.97 10.97 6.05
C ARG A 34 -2.51 10.52 6.27
N PRO A 35 -1.76 10.17 5.22
CA PRO A 35 -0.39 9.63 5.32
C PRO A 35 0.65 10.61 5.86
N THR A 36 0.35 11.90 5.84
CA THR A 36 1.21 12.99 6.32
C THR A 36 0.79 13.52 7.69
N LEU A 37 -0.29 13.00 8.29
CA LEU A 37 -0.68 13.43 9.62
C LEU A 37 0.40 13.07 10.61
N GLN A 38 0.94 14.09 11.24
CA GLN A 38 1.93 14.00 12.29
C GLN A 38 1.25 14.44 13.58
N ARG A 39 1.03 13.48 14.49
CA ARG A 39 0.48 13.74 15.83
C ARG A 39 1.62 14.09 16.78
N ASP A 40 1.37 13.93 18.08
CA ASP A 40 2.38 14.08 19.11
C ASP A 40 3.54 13.09 18.90
N VAL A 41 4.64 13.60 18.34
CA VAL A 41 5.84 12.83 18.02
C VAL A 41 6.45 12.20 19.26
N VAL A 42 6.35 12.84 20.43
CA VAL A 42 6.96 12.33 21.66
C VAL A 42 6.19 11.10 22.15
N ALA A 43 4.86 11.19 22.16
CA ALA A 43 3.99 10.12 22.66
C ALA A 43 3.78 8.98 21.65
N THR A 44 3.93 9.24 20.35
CA THR A 44 3.58 8.27 19.29
C THR A 44 4.77 7.73 18.51
N ARG A 45 6.02 8.13 18.79
CA ARG A 45 7.20 7.56 18.09
C ARG A 45 7.40 6.08 18.38
N PHE A 46 7.72 5.30 17.35
CA PHE A 46 8.12 3.89 17.48
C PHE A 46 7.15 3.02 18.29
N LEU A 47 5.85 3.24 18.12
CA LEU A 47 4.84 2.33 18.65
C LEU A 47 5.04 0.96 18.02
N ARG A 48 4.90 -0.07 18.85
CA ARG A 48 5.01 -1.46 18.40
C ARG A 48 3.87 -1.79 17.43
N PRO A 49 4.04 -2.80 16.57
CA PRO A 49 2.92 -3.35 15.81
C PRO A 49 1.76 -3.74 16.73
N LEU A 50 0.53 -3.56 16.24
CA LEU A 50 -0.71 -3.82 16.97
C LEU A 50 -0.90 -2.97 18.25
N ALA A 51 -0.17 -1.87 18.40
CA ALA A 51 -0.36 -0.95 19.51
C ALA A 51 -1.54 -0.01 19.26
N THR A 52 -2.15 0.46 20.35
CA THR A 52 -3.11 1.57 20.33
C THR A 52 -2.43 2.78 20.95
N ASP A 53 -2.51 3.94 20.29
CA ASP A 53 -1.96 5.18 20.84
C ASP A 53 -2.84 5.74 21.98
N HIS A 54 -2.34 6.77 22.66
CA HIS A 54 -3.06 7.45 23.74
C HIS A 54 -4.35 8.16 23.29
N SER A 55 -4.54 8.34 21.97
CA SER A 55 -5.77 8.89 21.38
C SER A 55 -6.79 7.80 21.01
N GLY A 56 -6.47 6.53 21.27
CA GLY A 56 -7.32 5.39 20.90
C GLY A 56 -7.16 4.93 19.45
N SER A 57 -6.19 5.46 18.70
CA SER A 57 -5.90 5.05 17.32
C SER A 57 -5.14 3.73 17.32
N PHE A 58 -5.69 2.73 16.61
CA PHE A 58 -5.02 1.44 16.43
C PHE A 58 -4.01 1.48 15.28
N HIS A 59 -2.80 0.96 15.51
CA HIS A 59 -1.68 0.97 14.57
C HIS A 59 -1.24 -0.46 14.22
N PRO A 60 -1.74 -1.06 13.12
CA PRO A 60 -1.46 -2.45 12.77
C PRO A 60 0.04 -2.76 12.62
N LEU A 61 0.77 -1.86 11.95
CA LEU A 61 2.22 -1.95 11.73
C LEU A 61 3.03 -1.03 12.66
N GLY A 62 2.38 -0.40 13.63
CA GLY A 62 3.00 0.59 14.49
C GLY A 62 3.26 1.93 13.78
N THR A 63 4.17 2.72 14.36
CA THR A 63 4.47 4.08 13.90
C THR A 63 5.95 4.28 13.61
N ASP A 64 6.26 5.27 12.77
CA ASP A 64 7.64 5.65 12.45
C ASP A 64 8.27 6.60 13.49
N ARG A 65 9.50 7.06 13.22
CA ARG A 65 10.23 8.01 14.09
C ARG A 65 9.52 9.34 14.32
N PHE A 66 8.54 9.67 13.47
CA PHE A 66 7.74 10.89 13.54
C PHE A 66 6.34 10.62 14.09
N GLY A 67 6.07 9.40 14.56
CA GLY A 67 4.75 9.03 15.08
C GLY A 67 3.68 8.81 14.01
N ARG A 68 4.09 8.64 12.75
CA ARG A 68 3.14 8.43 11.65
C ARG A 68 2.82 6.96 11.50
N ASP A 69 1.55 6.66 11.24
CA ASP A 69 1.07 5.30 11.03
C ASP A 69 1.74 4.65 9.80
N VAL A 70 2.45 3.55 10.01
CA VAL A 70 3.19 2.84 8.96
C VAL A 70 2.25 2.14 7.97
N TRP A 71 1.12 1.61 8.44
CA TRP A 71 0.12 0.92 7.61
C TRP A 71 -0.52 1.88 6.61
N THR A 72 -0.99 3.03 7.09
CA THR A 72 -1.55 4.08 6.24
C THR A 72 -0.55 4.53 5.17
N ARG A 73 0.73 4.70 5.54
CA ARG A 73 1.77 5.11 4.59
C ARG A 73 2.08 4.03 3.56
N LEU A 74 2.08 2.76 3.96
CA LEU A 74 2.29 1.63 3.07
C LEU A 74 1.16 1.51 2.04
N VAL A 75 -0.10 1.55 2.49
CA VAL A 75 -1.28 1.48 1.62
C VAL A 75 -1.33 2.67 0.66
N TYR A 76 -1.04 3.88 1.14
CA TYR A 76 -0.97 5.06 0.28
C TYR A 76 0.18 4.97 -0.74
N GLY A 77 1.36 4.52 -0.32
CA GLY A 77 2.50 4.29 -1.21
C GLY A 77 2.16 3.29 -2.32
N ALA A 78 1.48 2.19 -1.98
CA ALA A 78 1.04 1.19 -2.96
C ALA A 78 0.11 1.79 -4.04
N ARG A 79 -0.81 2.70 -3.67
CA ARG A 79 -1.66 3.43 -4.63
C ARG A 79 -0.83 4.25 -5.61
N VAL A 80 0.11 5.02 -5.10
CA VAL A 80 0.99 5.86 -5.93
C VAL A 80 1.83 5.00 -6.86
N SER A 81 2.44 3.92 -6.35
CA SER A 81 3.25 3.01 -7.16
C SER A 81 2.45 2.34 -8.28
N LEU A 82 1.22 1.89 -8.00
CA LEU A 82 0.36 1.29 -9.03
C LEU A 82 -0.09 2.29 -10.08
N ALA A 83 -0.40 3.53 -9.68
CA ALA A 83 -0.77 4.58 -10.62
C ALA A 83 0.39 4.93 -11.57
N VAL A 84 1.59 5.13 -11.01
CA VAL A 84 2.79 5.43 -11.81
C VAL A 84 3.18 4.26 -12.71
N GLY A 85 3.18 3.03 -12.18
CA GLY A 85 3.49 1.83 -12.95
C GLY A 85 2.48 1.59 -14.07
N GLY A 86 1.19 1.76 -13.80
CA GLY A 86 0.13 1.65 -14.80
C GLY A 86 0.27 2.70 -15.90
N LEU A 87 0.56 3.96 -15.54
CA LEU A 87 0.78 5.02 -16.50
C LEU A 87 2.02 4.78 -17.38
N ALA A 88 3.11 4.27 -16.79
CA ALA A 88 4.31 3.90 -17.55
C ALA A 88 4.03 2.78 -18.57
N VAL A 89 3.28 1.74 -18.17
CA VAL A 89 2.88 0.65 -19.08
C VAL A 89 1.98 1.18 -20.20
N LEU A 90 0.99 2.02 -19.86
CA LEU A 90 0.10 2.62 -20.85
C LEU A 90 0.89 3.43 -21.90
N LEU A 91 1.81 4.29 -21.45
CA LEU A 91 2.67 5.06 -22.35
C LEU A 91 3.55 4.17 -23.22
N SER A 92 4.14 3.11 -22.64
CA SER A 92 4.93 2.15 -23.40
C SER A 92 4.12 1.45 -24.50
N VAL A 93 2.86 1.10 -24.22
CA VAL A 93 1.98 0.48 -25.22
C VAL A 93 1.59 1.49 -26.29
N VAL A 94 1.21 2.71 -25.92
CA VAL A 94 0.85 3.76 -26.88
C VAL A 94 2.01 4.05 -27.83
N ILE A 95 3.20 4.29 -27.29
CA ILE A 95 4.40 4.55 -28.10
C ILE A 95 4.72 3.33 -28.97
N GLY A 96 4.68 2.12 -28.40
CA GLY A 96 4.99 0.89 -29.12
C GLY A 96 3.97 0.49 -30.19
N VAL A 97 2.75 1.06 -30.18
CA VAL A 97 1.75 0.88 -31.25
C VAL A 97 1.91 1.93 -32.35
N LEU A 98 2.37 3.13 -31.99
CA LEU A 98 2.53 4.25 -32.93
C LEU A 98 3.80 4.16 -33.79
N VAL A 99 4.80 3.38 -33.35
CA VAL A 99 6.08 3.13 -34.04
C VAL A 99 6.10 1.72 -34.59
#